data_AF-A0A2U2JAB8-F1
#
_entry.id   AF-A0A2U2JAB8-F1
#
_cell.length_a   1.000
_cell.length_b   1.000
_cell.length_c   1.000
_cell.angle_alpha   90.00
_cell.angle_beta   90.00
_cell.angle_gamma   90.00
#
_symmetry.space_group_name_H-M   'P 1'
#
loop_
_entity.id
_entity.type
_entity.pdbx_description
1 polymer ?
#
loop_
_entity_poly.entity_id
_entity_poly.type
_entity_poly.pdbx_seq_one_letter_code
_entity_poly.pdbx_strand_id
1 'polypeptide(L)'
;MKTLSLFLFILFHIVQFSAQERTDYLKYMAKSLPDTYAKSNANLFFTVQISALSKKNRSLDSLKNINIYKEKDNLIKYRLGEFTTYKNAVEFKKMLRSVCRDAFIVPIKNGKRIHIKQALKEVSDIL
;
A
#
# COMPACT_ATOMS: atom_id res chain seq x y z
N MET A 1 -21.65 34.27 20.95
CA MET A 1 -20.90 32.98 21.03
C MET A 1 -21.57 31.87 20.21
N LYS A 2 -21.78 32.04 18.88
CA LYS A 2 -22.44 31.02 18.03
C LYS A 2 -21.72 30.73 16.70
N THR A 3 -20.67 31.47 16.35
CA THR A 3 -19.94 31.33 15.07
C THR A 3 -18.88 30.23 15.05
N LEU A 4 -18.35 29.82 16.22
CA LEU A 4 -17.32 28.79 16.33
C LEU A 4 -17.83 27.38 15.95
N SER A 5 -19.13 27.12 16.13
CA SER A 5 -19.73 25.82 15.82
C SER A 5 -19.81 25.57 14.31
N LEU A 6 -20.21 26.56 13.51
CA LEU A 6 -20.36 26.41 12.06
C LEU A 6 -19.03 26.11 11.35
N PHE A 7 -17.94 26.73 11.82
CA PHE A 7 -16.59 26.53 11.27
C PHE A 7 -16.06 25.11 11.55
N LEU A 8 -16.36 24.56 12.72
CA LEU A 8 -15.97 23.19 13.09
C LEU A 8 -16.72 22.15 12.24
N PHE A 9 -18.01 22.38 11.98
CA PHE A 9 -18.78 21.54 11.07
C PHE A 9 -18.22 21.58 9.64
N ILE A 10 -17.90 22.76 9.10
CA ILE A 10 -17.31 22.90 7.77
C ILE A 10 -15.97 22.14 7.69
N LEU A 11 -15.09 22.30 8.68
CA LEU A 11 -13.80 21.60 8.72
C LEU A 11 -13.96 20.07 8.76
N PHE A 12 -14.92 19.57 9.55
CA PHE A 12 -15.21 18.15 9.65
C PHE A 12 -15.71 17.54 8.32
N HIS A 13 -16.62 18.24 7.63
CA HIS A 13 -17.13 17.80 6.33
C HIS A 13 -16.03 17.79 5.26
N ILE A 14 -15.14 18.78 5.25
CA ILE A 14 -13.98 18.81 4.33
C ILE A 14 -13.05 17.62 4.58
N VAL A 15 -12.76 17.30 5.84
CA VAL A 15 -11.91 16.16 6.19
C VAL A 15 -12.55 14.84 5.74
N GLN A 16 -13.84 14.63 6.02
CA GLN A 16 -14.56 13.43 5.59
C GLN A 16 -14.63 13.28 4.07
N PHE A 17 -14.97 14.35 3.34
CA PHE A 17 -15.01 14.35 1.88
C PHE A 17 -13.64 14.01 1.28
N SER A 18 -12.55 14.61 1.78
CA SER A 18 -11.20 14.32 1.32
C SER A 18 -10.76 12.86 1.58
N ALA A 19 -11.25 12.25 2.67
CA ALA A 19 -10.93 10.86 3.00
C ALA A 19 -11.67 9.88 2.10
N GLN A 20 -12.91 10.20 1.73
CA GLN A 20 -13.72 9.41 0.82
C GLN A 20 -13.10 9.39 -0.59
N GLU A 21 -12.76 10.55 -1.15
CA GLU A 21 -12.12 10.63 -2.48
C GLU A 21 -10.82 9.82 -2.53
N ARG A 22 -9.93 9.97 -1.53
CA ARG A 22 -8.70 9.17 -1.45
C ARG A 22 -8.97 7.67 -1.47
N THR A 23 -10.04 7.23 -0.82
CA THR A 23 -10.44 5.82 -0.78
C THR A 23 -10.91 5.35 -2.15
N ASP A 24 -11.67 6.17 -2.87
CA ASP A 24 -12.15 5.85 -4.22
C ASP A 24 -11.02 5.76 -5.24
N TYR A 25 -10.04 6.67 -5.19
CA TYR A 25 -8.85 6.59 -6.03
C TYR A 25 -7.98 5.37 -5.70
N LEU A 26 -7.81 5.04 -4.42
CA LEU A 26 -7.07 3.83 -4.03
C LEU A 26 -7.76 2.56 -4.56
N LYS A 27 -9.09 2.51 -4.51
CA LYS A 27 -9.89 1.41 -5.09
C LYS A 27 -9.71 1.32 -6.61
N TYR A 28 -9.71 2.45 -7.31
CA TYR A 28 -9.44 2.49 -8.75
C TYR A 28 -8.03 1.96 -9.08
N MET A 29 -7.00 2.46 -8.39
CA MET A 29 -5.61 2.03 -8.60
C MET A 29 -5.40 0.53 -8.33
N ALA A 30 -6.03 0.02 -7.26
CA ALA A 30 -5.97 -1.39 -6.92
C ALA A 30 -6.67 -2.26 -7.98
N LYS A 31 -7.79 -1.80 -8.53
CA LYS A 31 -8.51 -2.45 -9.62
C LYS A 31 -7.77 -2.41 -10.95
N SER A 32 -7.08 -1.30 -11.25
CA SER A 32 -6.33 -1.10 -12.50
C SER A 32 -4.96 -1.78 -12.51
N LEU A 33 -4.49 -2.31 -11.37
CA LEU A 33 -3.26 -3.08 -11.30
C LEU A 33 -3.37 -4.33 -12.19
N PRO A 34 -2.47 -4.52 -13.18
CA PRO A 34 -2.46 -5.72 -14.01
C PRO A 34 -2.40 -7.00 -13.16
N ASP A 35 -3.16 -8.02 -13.53
CA ASP A 35 -3.27 -9.26 -12.75
C ASP A 35 -1.91 -9.98 -12.62
N THR A 36 -0.97 -9.78 -13.57
CA THR A 36 0.42 -10.27 -13.46
C THR A 36 1.18 -9.73 -12.25
N TYR A 37 0.74 -8.63 -11.65
CA TYR A 37 1.32 -8.06 -10.43
C TYR A 37 0.46 -8.33 -9.20
N ALA A 38 -0.70 -8.98 -9.31
CA ALA A 38 -1.51 -9.32 -8.16
C ALA A 38 -0.79 -10.34 -7.26
N LYS A 39 -0.17 -11.35 -7.89
CA LYS A 39 0.68 -12.34 -7.24
C LYS A 39 1.88 -12.74 -8.09
N SER A 40 2.98 -12.99 -7.41
CA SER A 40 4.26 -13.45 -7.94
C SER A 40 4.63 -14.80 -7.33
N ASN A 41 5.19 -15.67 -8.16
CA ASN A 41 5.80 -16.94 -7.74
C ASN A 41 7.32 -16.82 -7.54
N ALA A 42 7.88 -15.62 -7.66
CA ALA A 42 9.31 -15.40 -7.51
C ALA A 42 9.76 -15.57 -6.05
N ASN A 43 10.93 -16.15 -5.85
CA ASN A 43 11.56 -16.26 -4.53
C ASN A 43 11.88 -14.89 -3.93
N LEU A 44 12.15 -13.88 -4.75
CA LEU A 44 12.31 -12.48 -4.35
C LEU A 44 11.39 -11.60 -5.20
N PHE A 45 10.56 -10.80 -4.54
CA PHE A 45 9.76 -9.76 -5.18
C PHE A 45 9.64 -8.53 -4.27
N PHE A 46 9.21 -7.42 -4.86
CA PHE A 46 8.98 -6.15 -4.20
C PHE A 46 7.49 -5.85 -4.21
N THR A 47 6.94 -5.50 -3.06
CA THR A 47 5.52 -5.12 -2.91
C THR A 47 5.40 -3.76 -2.23
N VAL A 48 4.29 -3.04 -2.44
CA VAL A 48 4.12 -1.70 -1.85
C VAL A 48 3.13 -1.77 -0.69
N GLN A 49 3.59 -1.50 0.52
CA GLN A 49 2.76 -1.43 1.71
C GLN A 49 2.09 -0.06 1.80
N ILE A 50 0.78 -0.07 2.04
CA ILE A 50 -0.07 1.12 2.15
C ILE A 50 -0.68 1.30 3.54
N SER A 51 -0.69 0.26 4.37
CA SER A 51 -1.18 0.35 5.74
C SER A 51 -0.68 -0.82 6.60
N ALA A 52 -0.62 -0.58 7.91
CA ALA A 52 -0.37 -1.58 8.94
C ALA A 52 -1.26 -1.28 10.15
N LEU A 53 -2.20 -2.17 10.44
CA LEU A 53 -3.25 -1.92 11.45
C LEU A 53 -3.32 -3.04 12.46
N SER A 54 -3.63 -2.72 13.72
CA SER A 54 -3.87 -3.72 14.77
C SER A 54 -5.22 -4.43 14.62
N LYS A 55 -6.14 -3.87 13.82
CA LYS A 55 -7.48 -4.40 13.55
C LYS A 55 -7.75 -4.39 12.06
N LYS A 56 -8.64 -5.29 11.62
CA LYS A 56 -9.09 -5.36 10.22
C LYS A 56 -9.73 -4.04 9.81
N ASN A 57 -9.50 -3.65 8.56
CA ASN A 57 -10.15 -2.53 7.92
C ASN A 57 -10.96 -3.03 6.73
N ARG A 58 -12.30 -2.99 6.85
CA ARG A 58 -13.21 -3.49 5.81
C ARG A 58 -13.02 -2.80 4.46
N SER A 59 -12.69 -1.51 4.46
CA SER A 59 -12.45 -0.77 3.21
C SER A 59 -11.21 -1.29 2.50
N LEU A 60 -10.11 -1.50 3.24
CA LEU A 60 -8.86 -2.03 2.69
C LEU A 60 -8.99 -3.51 2.29
N ASP A 61 -9.67 -4.31 3.12
CA ASP A 61 -9.95 -5.73 2.85
C ASP A 61 -10.72 -5.92 1.52
N SER A 62 -11.54 -4.94 1.14
CA SER A 62 -12.38 -4.99 -0.07
C SER A 62 -11.68 -4.56 -1.37
N LEU A 63 -10.43 -4.06 -1.29
CA LEU A 63 -9.69 -3.61 -2.46
C LEU A 63 -9.33 -4.82 -3.34
N LYS A 64 -9.61 -4.73 -4.66
CA LYS A 64 -9.15 -5.76 -5.62
C LYS A 64 -7.63 -5.86 -5.55
N ASN A 65 -7.08 -7.08 -5.65
CA ASN A 65 -5.63 -7.35 -5.68
C ASN A 65 -4.87 -6.94 -4.39
N ILE A 66 -5.59 -6.72 -3.28
CA ILE A 66 -4.94 -6.47 -1.98
C ILE A 66 -4.32 -7.76 -1.44
N ASN A 67 -3.05 -7.67 -1.08
CA ASN A 67 -2.33 -8.74 -0.41
C ASN A 67 -2.27 -8.42 1.10
N ILE A 68 -2.89 -9.28 1.91
CA ILE A 68 -2.97 -9.12 3.36
C ILE A 68 -1.97 -10.07 4.03
N TYR A 69 -1.08 -9.52 4.86
CA TYR A 69 -0.08 -10.31 5.60
C TYR A 69 -0.24 -10.12 7.10
N LYS A 70 -0.03 -11.20 7.85
CA LYS A 70 0.18 -11.17 9.30
C LYS A 70 1.64 -11.52 9.55
N GLU A 71 2.41 -10.55 10.00
CA GLU A 71 3.82 -10.73 10.37
C GLU A 71 3.96 -10.84 11.90
N LYS A 72 5.19 -11.01 12.40
CA LYS A 72 5.48 -11.28 13.83
C LYS A 72 5.04 -10.16 14.79
N ASP A 73 4.73 -8.97 14.28
CA ASP A 73 4.39 -7.79 15.08
C ASP A 73 2.88 -7.66 15.39
N ASN A 74 2.10 -8.70 15.13
CA ASN A 74 0.63 -8.73 15.33
C ASN A 74 -0.14 -7.65 14.56
N LEU A 75 0.48 -7.02 13.56
CA LEU A 75 -0.18 -6.06 12.68
C LEU A 75 -0.63 -6.74 11.39
N ILE A 76 -1.81 -6.34 10.93
CA ILE A 76 -2.34 -6.68 9.61
C ILE A 76 -1.74 -5.70 8.61
N LYS A 77 -0.93 -6.22 7.68
CA LYS A 77 -0.25 -5.43 6.65
C LYS A 77 -1.04 -5.51 5.35
N TYR A 78 -1.28 -4.34 4.77
CA TYR A 78 -2.01 -4.17 3.51
C TYR A 78 -1.02 -3.76 2.43
N ARG A 79 -0.89 -4.58 1.39
CA ARG A 79 0.11 -4.42 0.34
C ARG A 79 -0.50 -4.60 -1.04
N LEU A 80 0.01 -3.86 -2.02
CA LEU A 80 -0.42 -3.93 -3.42
C LEU A 80 0.79 -4.18 -4.32
N GLY A 81 0.58 -5.01 -5.34
CA GLY A 81 1.59 -5.33 -6.35
C GLY A 81 2.67 -6.27 -5.83
N GLU A 82 3.08 -7.24 -6.63
CA GLU A 82 4.23 -8.09 -6.41
C GLU A 82 5.12 -8.04 -7.67
N PHE A 83 6.13 -7.17 -7.63
CA PHE A 83 6.99 -6.85 -8.75
C PHE A 83 8.31 -7.61 -8.64
N THR A 84 8.75 -8.25 -9.71
CA THR A 84 10.07 -8.93 -9.76
C THR A 84 11.23 -7.93 -9.84
N THR A 85 10.98 -6.70 -10.32
CA THR A 85 11.97 -5.65 -10.41
C THR A 85 11.70 -4.51 -9.44
N TYR A 86 12.77 -3.96 -8.86
CA TYR A 86 12.66 -2.78 -7.99
C TYR A 86 12.14 -1.55 -8.75
N LYS A 87 12.51 -1.40 -10.04
CA LYS A 87 12.08 -0.29 -10.89
C LYS A 87 10.55 -0.21 -10.99
N ASN A 88 9.89 -1.33 -11.31
CA ASN A 88 8.43 -1.36 -11.44
C ASN A 88 7.75 -1.05 -10.10
N ALA A 89 8.30 -1.56 -8.98
CA ALA A 89 7.80 -1.22 -7.65
C ALA A 89 7.95 0.28 -7.32
N VAL A 90 9.02 0.93 -7.78
CA VAL A 90 9.23 2.38 -7.62
C VAL A 90 8.19 3.18 -8.40
N GLU A 91 7.93 2.81 -9.65
CA GLU A 91 6.92 3.46 -10.50
C GLU A 91 5.53 3.33 -9.88
N PHE A 92 5.14 2.13 -9.46
CA PHE A 92 3.85 1.90 -8.81
C PHE A 92 3.72 2.64 -7.47
N LYS A 93 4.77 2.65 -6.64
CA LYS A 93 4.80 3.43 -5.40
C LYS A 93 4.58 4.91 -5.67
N LYS A 94 5.21 5.49 -6.72
CA LYS A 94 5.03 6.92 -7.06
C LYS A 94 3.56 7.24 -7.32
N MET A 95 2.86 6.39 -8.07
CA MET A 95 1.42 6.52 -8.30
C MET A 95 0.63 6.45 -7.00
N LEU A 96 0.88 5.43 -6.17
CA LEU A 96 0.17 5.24 -4.89
C LEU A 96 0.36 6.42 -3.93
N ARG A 97 1.54 7.08 -3.95
CA ARG A 97 1.81 8.22 -3.05
C ARG A 97 0.97 9.47 -3.31
N SER A 98 0.29 9.55 -4.46
CA SER A 98 -0.71 10.59 -4.71
C SER A 98 -1.95 10.45 -3.81
N VAL A 99 -2.24 9.24 -3.31
CA VAL A 99 -3.42 8.94 -2.46
C VAL A 99 -3.05 8.39 -1.07
N CYS A 100 -1.89 7.73 -0.95
CA CYS A 100 -1.36 7.11 0.26
C CYS A 100 0.09 7.57 0.46
N ARG A 101 0.26 8.71 1.14
CA ARG A 101 1.55 9.43 1.24
C ARG A 101 2.68 8.62 1.87
N ASP A 102 2.33 7.72 2.77
CA ASP A 102 3.21 6.82 3.54
C ASP A 102 3.50 5.50 2.82
N ALA A 103 3.02 5.30 1.58
CA ALA A 103 3.30 4.08 0.83
C ALA A 103 4.80 3.85 0.62
N PHE A 104 5.27 2.64 0.93
CA PHE A 104 6.69 2.27 0.82
C PHE A 104 6.89 0.84 0.31
N ILE A 105 8.06 0.58 -0.28
CA ILE A 105 8.40 -0.72 -0.85
C ILE A 105 8.89 -1.66 0.25
N VAL A 106 8.36 -2.88 0.24
CA VAL A 106 8.74 -3.99 1.09
C VAL A 106 9.22 -5.13 0.20
N PRO A 107 10.49 -5.56 0.29
CA PRO A 107 10.93 -6.78 -0.38
C PRO A 107 10.51 -8.01 0.43
N ILE A 108 10.03 -9.03 -0.28
CA ILE A 108 9.67 -10.34 0.26
C ILE A 108 10.58 -11.36 -0.39
N LYS A 109 11.32 -12.11 0.44
CA LYS A 109 12.15 -13.23 0.04
C LYS A 109 11.68 -14.50 0.71
N ASN A 110 11.39 -15.55 -0.06
CA ASN A 110 10.93 -16.84 0.42
C ASN A 110 9.77 -16.69 1.44
N GLY A 111 8.79 -15.84 1.09
CA GLY A 111 7.63 -15.54 1.93
C GLY A 111 7.89 -14.65 3.16
N LYS A 112 9.13 -14.20 3.40
CA LYS A 112 9.49 -13.35 4.55
C LYS A 112 10.01 -11.99 4.11
N ARG A 113 9.66 -10.95 4.87
CA ARG A 113 10.24 -9.61 4.68
C ARG A 113 11.76 -9.65 4.93
N ILE A 114 12.51 -8.99 4.06
CA ILE A 114 13.95 -8.70 4.27
C ILE A 114 14.22 -7.19 4.24
N HIS A 115 15.45 -6.78 4.54
CA HIS A 115 15.84 -5.38 4.45
C HIS A 115 16.04 -4.95 2.98
N ILE A 116 15.65 -3.73 2.61
CA ILE A 116 15.73 -3.28 1.21
C ILE A 116 17.16 -3.27 0.68
N LYS A 117 18.15 -2.87 1.49
CA LYS A 117 19.57 -2.93 1.10
C LYS A 117 20.03 -4.37 0.77
N GLN A 118 19.55 -5.36 1.52
CA GLN A 118 19.86 -6.76 1.26
C GLN A 118 19.23 -7.22 -0.07
N ALA A 119 17.95 -6.91 -0.29
CA ALA A 119 17.25 -7.26 -1.52
C ALA A 119 17.91 -6.65 -2.77
N LEU A 120 18.34 -5.39 -2.70
CA LEU A 120 18.98 -4.70 -3.81
C LEU A 120 20.36 -5.28 -4.15
N LYS A 121 21.11 -5.73 -3.14
CA LYS A 121 22.40 -6.42 -3.36
C LYS A 121 22.20 -7.75 -4.09
N GLU A 122 21.18 -8.52 -3.72
CA GLU A 122 20.92 -9.80 -4.40
C GLU A 122 20.50 -9.61 -5.86
N VAL A 123 19.73 -8.56 -6.17
CA VAL A 123 19.37 -8.25 -7.56
C VAL A 123 20.59 -7.80 -8.37
N SER A 124 21.53 -7.06 -7.78
CA SER A 124 22.76 -6.67 -8.46
C SER A 124 23.72 -7.83 -8.67
N ASP A 125 23.75 -8.80 -7.75
CA ASP A 125 24.63 -9.98 -7.84
C ASP A 125 24.14 -11.03 -8.87
N ILE A 126 22.92 -10.86 -9.41
CA ILE A 126 22.28 -11.75 -10.42
C ILE A 126 22.43 -11.19 -11.84
N LEU A 127 22.90 -9.95 -12.00
CA LEU A 127 23.15 -9.28 -13.29
C LEU A 127 24.64 -9.26 -13.61
#